data_AF-A0A822VMS0-F1
#
_entry.id   AF-A0A822VMS0-F1
#
_cell.length_a   1.000
_cell.length_b   1.000
_cell.length_c   1.000
_cell.angle_alpha   90.00
_cell.angle_beta   90.00
_cell.angle_gamma   90.00
#
_symmetry.space_group_name_H-M   'P 1'
#
loop_
_entity.id
_entity.type
_entity.pdbx_description
1 polymer ?
#
loop_
_entity_poly.entity_id
_entity_poly.type
_entity_poly.pdbx_seq_one_letter_code
_entity_poly.pdbx_strand_id
1 'polypeptide(L)' 'MSQQHQKWLNLVKERMEQKGWNRSDLAQVAGISSAMVTRLLNEGHGSDELKKHISDKLGIREPWELFECR' A
#
# COMPACT_ATOMS: atom_id res chain seq x y z
N MET A 1 -4.11 -6.44 -13.93
CA MET A 1 -4.02 -6.46 -12.45
C MET A 1 -3.10 -7.59 -12.02
N SER A 2 -1.87 -7.30 -11.62
CA SER A 2 -0.90 -8.32 -11.19
C SER A 2 -1.34 -8.89 -9.83
N GLN A 3 -1.32 -10.21 -9.65
CA GLN A 3 -1.78 -10.91 -8.43
C GLN A 3 -1.10 -10.39 -7.15
N GLN A 4 0.13 -9.92 -7.28
CA GLN A 4 0.92 -9.35 -6.18
C GLN A 4 0.31 -8.05 -5.64
N HIS A 5 -0.25 -7.23 -6.52
CA HIS A 5 -0.88 -5.97 -6.13
C HIS A 5 -2.14 -6.23 -5.30
N GLN A 6 -2.94 -7.23 -5.68
CA GLN A 6 -4.12 -7.62 -4.90
C GLN A 6 -3.75 -8.11 -3.50
N LYS A 7 -2.67 -8.92 -3.39
CA LYS A 7 -2.17 -9.42 -2.11
C LYS A 7 -1.66 -8.29 -1.22
N TRP A 8 -0.92 -7.34 -1.80
CA TRP A 8 -0.45 -6.14 -1.10
C TRP A 8 -1.61 -5.26 -0.61
N LEU A 9 -2.64 -5.05 -1.45
CA LEU A 9 -3.83 -4.29 -1.06
C LEU A 9 -4.55 -4.93 0.12
N ASN A 10 -4.65 -6.25 0.15
CA ASN A 10 -5.27 -6.97 1.26
C ASN A 10 -4.47 -6.81 2.56
N LEU A 11 -3.14 -6.96 2.51
CA LEU A 11 -2.27 -6.73 3.68
C LEU A 11 -2.36 -5.29 4.19
N VAL A 12 -2.38 -4.32 3.28
CA VAL A 12 -2.54 -2.90 3.63
C VAL A 12 -3.88 -2.63 4.29
N LYS A 13 -4.97 -3.25 3.81
CA LYS A 13 -6.29 -3.17 4.45
C LYS A 13 -6.28 -3.79 5.84
N GLU A 14 -5.75 -5.01 6.02
CA GLU A 14 -5.65 -5.65 7.34
C GLU A 14 -4.87 -4.80 8.33
N ARG A 15 -3.71 -4.24 7.92
CA ARG A 15 -2.91 -3.37 8.80
C ARG A 15 -3.59 -2.04 9.09
N MET A 16 -4.31 -1.46 8.13
CA MET A 16 -5.14 -0.29 8.36
C MET A 16 -6.21 -0.58 9.40
N GLU A 17 -6.94 -1.70 9.28
CA GLU A 17 -7.97 -2.09 10.23
C GLU A 17 -7.39 -2.35 11.62
N GLN A 18 -6.26 -3.05 11.72
CA GLN A 18 -5.57 -3.29 13.00
C GLN A 18 -5.11 -2.00 13.68
N LYS A 19 -4.69 -0.98 12.91
CA LYS A 19 -4.29 0.33 13.45
C LYS A 19 -5.46 1.31 13.59
N GLY A 20 -6.66 0.96 13.12
CA GLY A 20 -7.81 1.87 13.05
C GLY A 20 -7.62 3.04 12.08
N TRP A 21 -6.75 2.89 11.07
CA TRP A 21 -6.47 3.92 10.08
C TRP A 21 -7.51 3.90 8.97
N ASN A 22 -8.02 5.08 8.63
CA ASN A 22 -8.88 5.28 7.47
C ASN A 22 -8.04 5.71 6.24
N ARG A 23 -8.68 5.80 5.07
CA ARG A 23 -8.01 6.18 3.82
C ARG A 23 -7.40 7.58 3.87
N SER A 24 -7.98 8.48 4.66
CA SER A 24 -7.48 9.84 4.86
C SER A 24 -6.26 9.86 5.76
N ASP A 25 -6.23 9.03 6.82
CA ASP A 25 -5.05 8.85 7.67
C ASP A 25 -3.90 8.27 6.85
N LEU A 26 -4.18 7.27 6.01
CA LEU A 26 -3.17 6.71 5.10
C LEU A 26 -2.65 7.78 4.13
N ALA A 27 -3.53 8.59 3.54
CA ALA A 27 -3.15 9.68 2.66
C ALA A 27 -2.24 10.68 3.38
N GLN A 28 -2.57 11.04 4.62
CA GLN A 28 -1.82 11.99 5.43
C GLN A 28 -0.47 11.44 5.89
N VAL A 29 -0.42 10.18 6.34
CA VAL A 29 0.82 9.51 6.78
C VAL A 29 1.77 9.22 5.61
N ALA A 30 1.22 8.86 4.45
CA ALA A 30 2.00 8.63 3.24
C ALA A 30 2.33 9.92 2.47
N GLY A 31 1.78 11.08 2.89
CA GLY A 31 2.03 12.37 2.25
C GLY A 31 1.48 12.47 0.82
N ILE A 32 0.43 11.72 0.50
CA ILE A 32 -0.18 11.67 -0.83
C ILE A 32 -1.63 12.15 -0.81
N SER A 33 -2.11 12.64 -1.94
CA SER A 33 -3.53 13.01 -2.08
C SER A 33 -4.44 11.78 -2.00
N SER A 34 -5.64 11.95 -1.44
CA SER A 34 -6.69 10.92 -1.38
C SER A 34 -7.07 10.35 -2.76
N ALA A 35 -6.99 11.17 -3.81
CA ALA A 35 -7.13 10.75 -5.21
C ALA A 35 -6.01 9.76 -5.62
N MET A 36 -4.78 9.98 -5.16
CA MET A 36 -3.65 9.11 -5.42
C MET A 36 -3.80 7.78 -4.67
N VAL A 37 -4.28 7.80 -3.43
CA VAL A 37 -4.66 6.56 -2.70
C VAL A 37 -5.71 5.78 -3.48
N THR A 38 -6.74 6.45 -4.00
CA THR A 38 -7.81 5.78 -4.76
C THR A 38 -7.27 5.17 -6.06
N ARG A 39 -6.42 5.89 -6.80
CA ARG A 39 -5.76 5.35 -8.00
C ARG A 39 -4.83 4.19 -7.66
N LEU A 40 -4.13 4.27 -6.53
CA LEU A 40 -3.26 3.21 -6.07
C LEU A 40 -4.05 1.96 -5.65
N LEU A 41 -5.23 2.12 -5.03
CA LEU A 41 -6.12 1.03 -4.64
C LEU A 41 -6.90 0.40 -5.82
N ASN A 42 -7.28 1.20 -6.82
CA ASN A 42 -8.13 0.75 -7.93
C ASN A 42 -7.36 0.40 -9.20
N GLU A 43 -6.33 1.18 -9.55
CA GLU A 43 -5.61 1.05 -10.82
C GLU A 43 -4.24 0.39 -10.64
N GLY A 44 -3.77 0.25 -9.40
CA GLY A 44 -2.41 -0.18 -9.10
C GLY A 44 -1.33 0.83 -9.52
N HIS A 45 -1.75 2.07 -9.76
CA HIS A 45 -0.87 3.20 -10.02
C HIS A 45 -0.17 3.61 -8.72
N GLY A 46 1.06 3.13 -8.57
CA GLY A 46 1.95 3.49 -7.49
C GLY A 46 3.35 3.04 -7.85
N SER A 47 4.27 3.99 -7.97
CA SER A 47 5.70 3.70 -8.08
C SER A 47 6.09 2.76 -6.95
N ASP A 48 7.04 1.86 -7.21
CA ASP A 48 7.52 0.94 -6.18
C ASP A 48 7.97 1.69 -4.92
N GLU A 49 8.58 2.86 -5.07
CA GLU A 49 8.92 3.76 -3.95
C GLU A 49 7.72 4.12 -3.05
N LEU A 50 6.54 4.41 -3.62
CA LEU A 50 5.36 4.75 -2.85
C LEU A 50 4.80 3.54 -2.10
N LYS A 51 4.86 2.36 -2.72
CA LYS A 51 4.48 1.09 -2.07
C LYS A 51 5.47 0.76 -0.94
N LYS A 52 6.78 0.95 -1.15
CA LYS A 52 7.80 0.81 -0.10
C LYS A 52 7.51 1.78 1.06
N HIS A 53 7.23 3.04 0.74
CA HIS A 53 6.97 4.08 1.75
C HIS A 53 5.74 3.76 2.61
N ILE A 54 4.63 3.36 1.98
CA ILE A 54 3.40 2.96 2.69
C ILE A 54 3.67 1.71 3.55
N SER A 55 4.41 0.74 3.00
CA SER A 55 4.71 -0.52 3.71
C SER A 55 5.62 -0.29 4.92
N ASP A 56 6.59 0.61 4.80
CA ASP A 56 7.45 1.05 5.91
C ASP A 56 6.63 1.75 7.01
N LYS A 57 5.75 2.69 6.66
CA LYS A 57 4.85 3.37 7.61
C LYS A 57 3.87 2.43 8.31
N LEU A 58 3.36 1.43 7.59
CA LEU A 58 2.47 0.42 8.15
C LEU A 58 3.22 -0.66 8.95
N GLY A 59 4.56 -0.69 8.89
CA GLY A 59 5.36 -1.74 9.52
C GLY A 59 5.11 -3.11 8.89
N ILE A 60 4.79 -3.14 7.59
CA ILE A 60 4.69 -4.37 6.82
C ILE A 60 6.12 -4.81 6.51
N ARG A 61 6.73 -5.57 7.42
CA ARG A 61 8.11 -6.09 7.31
C ARG A 61 8.29 -7.22 6.28
N GLU A 62 7.29 -7.49 5.44
CA GLU A 62 7.47 -8.47 4.37
C GLU A 62 8.23 -7.85 3.20
N PRO A 63 9.26 -8.51 2.68
CA PRO A 63 10.06 -8.02 1.57
C PRO A 63 9.21 -7.98 0.31
N TRP A 64 8.63 -6.81 0.02
CA TRP A 64 7.97 -6.51 -1.24
C TRP A 64 8.94 -6.60 -2.45
N GLU A 65 10.26 -6.60 -2.20
CA GLU A 65 11.31 -6.81 -3.21
C GLU A 65 11.53 -8.29 -3.56
N LEU A 66 11.04 -9.24 -2.77
CA LEU A 66 11.19 -10.68 -3.08
C LEU A 66 10.17 -11.22 -4.08
N PHE A 67 9.34 -10.36 -4.67
CA PHE A 67 8.41 -10.71 -5.73
C PHE A 67 9.00 -10.51 -7.14
N GLU A 68 10.29 -10.19 -7.26
CA GLU A 68 11.01 -10.39 -8.51
C GLU A 68 11.11 -11.90 -8.81
N CYS A 69 10.41 -12.29 -9.87
CA CYS A 69 10.55 -13.50 -10.67
C CYS A 69 10.99 -14.79 -9.97
N ARG A 70 10.01 -15.69 -9.81
CA ARG A 70 10.21 -17.05 -10.31
C ARG A 70 9.06 -17.47 -11.21
#